data_AF-A0A9W7J7X0-F1
#
_entry.id   AF-A0A9W7J7X0-F1
#
_cell.length_a   1.000
_cell.length_b   1.000
_cell.length_c   1.000
_cell.angle_alpha   90.00
_cell.angle_beta   90.00
_cell.angle_gamma   90.00
#
_symmetry.space_group_name_H-M   'P 1'
#
loop_
_entity.id
_entity.type
_entity.pdbx_description
1 polymer ?
#
loop_
_entity_poly.entity_id
_entity_poly.type
_entity_poly.pdbx_seq_one_letter_code
_entity_poly.pdbx_strand_id
1 'polypeptide(L)'
;MLIPDSDHILNERSDSSKMDSQFGFDNGVDNPPTSVLFGPNFMASKLYQLSPLEDLTLAITLVGHVGIFNDEVTNEKHGLVHRVYILCGKDNALEETSKSG
;
A
#
# COMPACT_ATOMS: atom_id res chain seq x y z
N MET A 1 18.60 -7.90 -3.33
CA MET A 1 17.50 -7.32 -4.13
C MET A 1 16.88 -6.24 -3.27
N LEU A 2 17.04 -4.97 -3.64
CA LEU A 2 16.52 -3.84 -2.88
C LEU A 2 14.99 -3.87 -2.99
N ILE A 3 14.33 -3.93 -1.83
CA ILE A 3 12.91 -3.60 -1.70
C ILE A 3 12.84 -2.10 -1.98
N PRO A 4 12.05 -1.64 -2.97
CA PRO A 4 11.91 -0.20 -3.19
C PRO A 4 11.36 0.45 -1.92
N ASP A 5 11.92 1.60 -1.54
CA ASP A 5 11.52 2.32 -0.34
C ASP A 5 10.02 2.62 -0.37
N SER A 6 9.37 2.51 0.79
CA SER A 6 7.94 2.79 0.99
C SER A 6 7.54 4.18 0.46
N ASP A 7 8.48 5.12 0.50
CA ASP A 7 8.36 6.46 -0.08
C ASP A 7 8.14 6.43 -1.59
N HIS A 8 8.80 5.55 -2.33
CA HIS A 8 8.59 5.39 -3.77
C HIS A 8 7.23 4.75 -4.09
N ILE A 9 6.68 3.91 -3.20
CA ILE A 9 5.38 3.27 -3.42
C ILE A 9 4.22 4.27 -3.28
N LEU A 10 4.36 5.25 -2.38
CA LEU A 10 3.29 6.22 -2.08
C LEU A 10 3.45 7.57 -2.80
N ASN A 11 4.67 7.96 -3.20
CA ASN A 11 4.95 9.32 -3.67
C ASN A 11 5.05 9.47 -5.21
N GLU A 12 5.27 8.40 -5.99
CA GLU A 12 5.49 8.52 -7.46
C GLU A 12 4.33 8.06 -8.37
N ARG A 13 3.19 7.59 -7.83
CA ARG A 13 2.11 7.08 -8.70
C ARG A 13 0.99 8.10 -8.86
N SER A 14 0.84 8.57 -10.11
CA SER A 14 -0.18 9.45 -10.72
C SER A 14 -1.52 9.65 -9.97
N ASP A 15 -2.22 10.76 -10.24
CA ASP A 15 -3.57 11.15 -9.75
C ASP A 15 -4.63 10.03 -9.65
N SER A 16 -4.41 8.85 -10.22
CA SER A 16 -5.22 7.63 -10.00
C SER A 16 -5.05 6.95 -8.63
N SER A 17 -4.01 7.30 -7.86
CA SER A 17 -3.69 6.70 -6.54
C SER A 17 -4.50 7.29 -5.38
N LYS A 18 -5.14 8.44 -5.59
CA LYS A 18 -5.95 9.18 -4.60
C LYS A 18 -7.41 9.22 -5.04
N MET A 19 -8.08 8.06 -5.04
CA MET A 19 -9.53 8.02 -5.29
C MET A 19 -10.28 8.64 -4.10
N ASP A 20 -11.06 7.85 -3.36
CA ASP A 20 -11.82 8.26 -2.19
C ASP A 20 -11.11 7.95 -0.86
N SER A 21 -9.82 7.60 -0.92
CA SER A 21 -8.99 7.39 0.26
C SER A 21 -8.67 8.71 0.96
N GLN A 22 -8.68 8.69 2.29
CA GLN A 22 -8.37 9.84 3.13
C GLN A 22 -7.00 9.70 3.78
N PHE A 23 -6.32 10.82 4.00
CA PHE A 23 -5.00 10.85 4.62
C PHE A 23 -5.03 11.62 5.94
N GLY A 24 -4.38 11.08 6.95
CA GLY A 24 -4.18 11.74 8.25
C GLY A 24 -2.83 12.44 8.31
N PHE A 25 -2.81 13.64 8.89
CA PHE A 25 -1.63 14.52 8.97
C PHE A 25 -1.36 14.92 10.43
N ASP A 26 -1.07 13.95 11.29
CA ASP A 26 -0.90 14.17 12.73
C ASP A 26 0.30 15.07 13.04
N ASN A 27 1.29 15.11 12.14
CA ASN A 27 2.45 16.01 12.22
C ASN A 27 2.21 17.39 11.56
N GLY A 28 1.00 17.68 11.08
CA GLY A 28 0.66 18.92 10.38
C GLY A 28 0.57 18.75 8.86
N VAL A 29 -0.26 19.58 8.21
CA VAL A 29 -0.64 19.47 6.79
C VAL A 29 0.50 19.75 5.81
N ASP A 30 1.54 20.45 6.26
CA ASP A 30 2.74 20.73 5.47
C ASP A 30 3.75 19.57 5.49
N ASN A 31 3.49 18.52 6.29
CA ASN A 31 4.31 17.32 6.40
C ASN A 31 3.71 16.13 5.62
N PRO A 32 4.48 15.08 5.33
CA PRO A 32 3.96 13.86 4.71
C PRO A 32 2.80 13.24 5.51
N PRO A 33 1.87 12.53 4.84
CA PRO A 33 0.77 11.87 5.52
C PRO A 33 1.29 10.81 6.50
N THR A 34 0.73 10.83 7.70
CA THR A 34 1.05 9.91 8.80
C THR A 34 0.17 8.68 8.81
N SER A 35 -0.98 8.72 8.14
CA SER A 35 -1.88 7.57 8.00
C SER A 35 -2.72 7.66 6.74
N VAL A 36 -3.28 6.52 6.33
CA VAL A 36 -4.25 6.40 5.24
C VAL A 36 -5.47 5.61 5.71
N LEU A 37 -6.65 6.07 5.31
CA LEU A 37 -7.90 5.33 5.37
C LEU A 37 -8.32 5.04 3.92
N PHE A 38 -8.31 3.78 3.53
CA PHE A 38 -8.69 3.39 2.18
C PHE A 38 -10.19 3.59 1.94
N GLY A 39 -10.53 4.27 0.86
CA GLY A 39 -11.91 4.54 0.49
C GLY A 39 -12.59 3.33 -0.18
N PRO A 40 -13.93 3.22 -0.11
CA PRO A 40 -14.68 2.12 -0.73
C PRO A 40 -14.41 1.91 -2.23
N ASN A 41 -14.31 2.97 -3.02
CA ASN A 41 -14.07 2.88 -4.47
C ASN A 41 -12.63 2.42 -4.75
N PHE A 42 -11.66 2.90 -3.98
CA PHE A 42 -10.31 2.39 -4.03
C PHE A 42 -10.27 0.90 -3.70
N MET A 43 -10.89 0.48 -2.59
CA MET A 43 -10.94 -0.93 -2.19
C MET A 43 -11.57 -1.81 -3.27
N ALA A 44 -12.70 -1.39 -3.84
CA ALA A 44 -13.41 -2.15 -4.87
C ALA A 44 -12.59 -2.31 -6.17
N SER A 45 -11.88 -1.26 -6.59
CA SER A 45 -11.18 -1.24 -7.88
C SER A 45 -9.73 -1.75 -7.83
N LYS A 46 -9.08 -1.64 -6.67
CA LYS A 46 -7.65 -1.91 -6.51
C LYS A 46 -7.31 -3.12 -5.63
N LEU A 47 -8.09 -3.39 -4.59
CA LEU A 47 -7.78 -4.44 -3.59
C LEU A 47 -8.69 -5.67 -3.72
N TYR A 48 -9.99 -5.47 -3.94
CA TYR A 48 -11.02 -6.51 -3.93
C TYR A 48 -11.67 -6.74 -5.31
N GLN A 49 -11.06 -6.26 -6.39
CA GLN A 49 -11.61 -6.31 -7.75
C GLN A 49 -11.87 -7.73 -8.29
N LEU A 50 -11.17 -8.75 -7.73
CA LEU A 50 -11.36 -10.16 -8.06
C LEU A 50 -11.97 -10.97 -6.91
N SER A 51 -12.36 -10.29 -5.82
CA SER A 51 -12.97 -10.93 -4.65
C SER A 51 -14.49 -10.94 -4.74
N PRO A 52 -15.17 -11.86 -4.04
CA PRO A 52 -16.61 -11.78 -3.81
C PRO A 52 -17.04 -10.45 -3.17
N LEU A 53 -18.29 -10.06 -3.40
CA LEU A 53 -18.83 -8.80 -2.87
C LEU A 53 -18.94 -8.82 -1.33
N GLU A 54 -19.14 -10.00 -0.75
CA GLU A 54 -19.19 -10.22 0.70
C GLU A 54 -17.88 -9.83 1.37
N ASP A 55 -16.74 -10.14 0.74
CA ASP A 55 -15.41 -9.80 1.26
C ASP A 55 -15.15 -8.29 1.19
N LEU A 56 -15.55 -7.63 0.09
CA LEU A 56 -15.49 -6.16 -0.02
C LEU A 56 -16.36 -5.48 1.05
N THR A 57 -17.58 -5.98 1.27
CA THR A 57 -18.50 -5.45 2.27
C THR A 57 -17.94 -5.59 3.68
N LEU A 58 -17.34 -6.75 3.98
CA LEU A 58 -16.67 -7.00 5.24
C LEU A 58 -15.48 -6.05 5.43
N ALA A 59 -14.64 -5.89 4.40
CA ALA A 59 -13.47 -5.02 4.43
C ALA A 59 -13.82 -3.56 4.69
N ILE A 60 -14.84 -3.02 3.99
CA ILE A 60 -15.33 -1.65 4.20
C ILE A 60 -15.84 -1.45 5.63
N THR A 61 -16.43 -2.47 6.25
CA THR A 61 -16.94 -2.38 7.63
C THR A 61 -15.81 -2.37 8.67
N LEU A 62 -14.66 -2.97 8.36
CA LEU A 62 -13.54 -3.16 9.28
C LEU A 62 -12.39 -2.17 9.07
N VAL A 63 -12.34 -1.48 7.93
CA VAL A 63 -11.22 -0.58 7.60
C VAL A 63 -11.12 0.56 8.61
N GLY A 64 -9.89 0.81 9.07
CA GLY A 64 -9.52 1.96 9.88
C GLY A 64 -8.29 2.64 9.31
N HIS A 65 -7.87 3.74 9.95
CA HIS A 65 -6.62 4.39 9.60
C HIS A 65 -5.43 3.45 9.85
N VAL A 66 -4.57 3.31 8.84
CA VAL A 66 -3.31 2.56 8.92
C VAL A 66 -2.16 3.56 8.89
N GLY A 67 -1.22 3.42 9.83
CA GLY A 67 -0.05 4.30 9.93
C GLY A 67 0.92 4.12 8.77
N ILE A 68 1.46 5.24 8.28
CA ILE A 68 2.53 5.30 7.29
C ILE A 68 3.82 5.63 8.04
N PHE A 69 4.77 4.70 8.02
CA PHE A 69 6.06 4.83 8.73
C PHE A 69 7.19 4.85 7.71
N ASN A 70 8.06 5.86 7.83
CA ASN A 70 9.23 6.05 6.99
C ASN A 70 10.54 5.82 7.78
N ASP A 71 10.47 5.04 8.85
CA ASP A 71 11.62 4.73 9.68
C ASP A 71 12.54 3.72 8.97
N GLU A 72 13.85 3.99 9.01
CA GLU A 72 14.84 3.07 8.46
C GLU A 72 14.89 1.77 9.30
N VAL A 73 14.65 0.63 8.64
CA VAL A 73 14.76 -0.69 9.28
C VAL A 73 16.21 -1.20 9.18
N THR A 74 16.80 -1.56 10.31
CA THR A 74 18.17 -2.12 10.33
C THR A 74 18.24 -3.51 9.69
N ASN A 75 19.26 -3.73 8.87
CA ASN A 75 19.42 -4.95 8.08
C ASN A 75 20.20 -6.08 8.78
N GLU A 76 20.74 -5.84 9.99
CA GLU A 76 21.75 -6.69 10.64
C GLU A 76 21.36 -8.18 10.74
N LYS A 77 20.06 -8.47 10.90
CA LYS A 77 19.54 -9.84 10.99
C LYS A 77 18.52 -10.18 9.89
N HIS A 78 18.19 -9.21 9.04
CA HIS A 78 17.10 -9.32 8.08
C HIS A 78 17.39 -10.36 6.97
N GLY A 79 18.66 -10.72 6.73
CA GLY A 79 19.06 -11.73 5.73
C GLY A 79 19.29 -13.16 6.25
N LEU A 80 19.11 -13.43 7.54
CA LEU A 80 19.47 -14.72 8.14
C LEU A 80 18.43 -15.83 7.94
N VAL A 81 17.23 -15.50 7.47
CA VAL A 81 16.12 -16.44 7.26
C VAL A 81 15.81 -16.53 5.78
N HIS A 82 15.55 -17.74 5.29
CA HIS A 82 15.14 -17.99 3.91
C HIS A 82 13.81 -17.29 3.59
N ARG A 83 13.69 -16.72 2.38
CA ARG A 83 12.52 -15.95 1.95
C ARG A 83 12.06 -16.38 0.58
N VAL A 84 10.75 -16.40 0.42
CA VAL A 84 10.07 -16.62 -0.85
C VAL A 84 9.12 -15.45 -1.10
N TYR A 85 8.92 -15.11 -2.37
CA TYR A 85 7.99 -14.08 -2.80
C TYR A 85 6.90 -14.73 -3.63
N ILE A 86 5.64 -14.47 -3.29
CA ILE A 86 4.47 -14.91 -4.06
C ILE A 86 3.96 -13.69 -4.82
N LEU A 87 4.02 -13.77 -6.15
CA LEU A 87 3.56 -12.68 -7.01
C LEU A 87 2.07 -12.84 -7.29
N CYS A 88 1.32 -11.76 -7.05
CA CYS A 88 -0.09 -11.65 -7.43
C CYS A 88 -0.19 -10.98 -8.81
N GLY A 89 -0.13 -11.75 -9.90
CA GLY A 89 -0.09 -11.19 -11.27
C GLY A 89 -1.32 -10.39 -11.74
N LYS A 90 -2.35 -10.27 -10.89
CA LYS A 90 -3.53 -9.42 -11.13
C LYS A 90 -3.76 -8.42 -9.99
N ASP A 91 -2.70 -8.11 -9.25
CA ASP A 91 -2.72 -7.04 -8.25
C ASP A 91 -2.80 -5.68 -8.96
N ASN A 92 -3.81 -4.89 -8.62
CA ASN A 92 -4.04 -3.57 -9.22
C ASN A 92 -3.52 -2.43 -8.32
N ALA A 93 -3.14 -2.72 -7.08
CA ALA A 93 -2.63 -1.76 -6.11
C ALA A 93 -1.10 -1.69 -6.16
N LEU A 94 -0.44 -2.84 -6.35
CA LEU A 94 1.00 -2.93 -6.52
C LEU A 94 1.30 -3.32 -7.97
N GLU A 95 1.68 -2.35 -8.80
CA GLU A 95 2.13 -2.69 -10.15
C GLU A 95 3.43 -3.51 -10.04
N GLU A 96 3.47 -4.59 -10.81
CA GLU A 96 4.69 -5.35 -11.02
C GLU A 96 5.72 -4.43 -11.69
N THR A 97 6.70 -3.97 -10.92
CA THR A 97 7.85 -3.27 -11.50
C THR A 97 8.67 -4.31 -12.25
N SER A 98 8.42 -4.45 -13.54
CA SER A 98 9.28 -5.22 -14.43
C SER A 98 10.68 -4.62 -14.33
N LYS A 99 11.63 -5.32 -13.71
CA LYS A 99 13.04 -5.04 -13.95
C LYS A 99 13.31 -5.38 -15.42
N SER A 100 13.27 -4.38 -16.29
CA SER A 100 13.95 -4.46 -17.58
C SER A 100 15.42 -4.74 -17.30
N GLY A 101 15.99 -5.67 -18.06
CA GLY A 101 17.31 -6.27 -17.83
C GLY A 101 18.50 -5.33 -17.83
#